data_AF-A0A418SCC7-F1
#
_entry.id   AF-A0A418SCC7-F1
#
_cell.length_a   1.000
_cell.length_b   1.000
_cell.length_c   1.000
_cell.angle_alpha   90.00
_cell.angle_beta   90.00
_cell.angle_gamma   90.00
#
_symmetry.space_group_name_H-M   'P 1'
#
loop_
_entity.id
_entity.type
_entity.pdbx_description
1 polymer ?
#
loop_
_entity_poly.entity_id
_entity_poly.type
_entity_poly.pdbx_seq_one_letter_code
_entity_poly.pdbx_strand_id
1 'polypeptide(L)'
;MRNFSIAALSVVTLGLAACSSSDDDMSEVDLPAKYDYLEGFVAAVEDDSLAHADAGMMTGTATLSGALEVSDVGEGLAALGDLDLSADFTSGTLTGSVTDVGLYDEDTQELDTSLAGALNVAGTISGSGLAATAIGTLSDDEDHALDLHLDGSFYDYEGDLATYGDVTGTIDGEDVEGGFAAIED
;
A
#
# COMPACT_ATOMS: atom_id res chain seq x y z
N MET A 1 -42.88 -55.74 7.90
CA MET A 1 -41.59 -55.04 7.75
C MET A 1 -41.88 -53.78 6.93
N ARG A 2 -42.22 -52.68 7.61
CA ARG A 2 -41.39 -51.49 7.91
C ARG A 2 -41.21 -50.59 6.67
N ASN A 3 -42.07 -49.58 6.62
CA ASN A 3 -41.98 -48.39 5.79
C ASN A 3 -40.71 -47.59 6.16
N PHE A 4 -40.02 -47.04 5.16
CA PHE A 4 -38.97 -46.04 5.37
C PHE A 4 -39.36 -44.75 4.67
N SER A 5 -39.75 -43.76 5.46
CA SER A 5 -39.69 -42.33 5.12
C SER A 5 -38.45 -41.76 5.78
N ILE A 6 -37.59 -41.05 5.03
CA ILE A 6 -36.70 -40.02 5.56
C ILE A 6 -36.63 -38.89 4.52
N ALA A 7 -37.11 -37.72 4.90
CA ALA A 7 -36.81 -36.44 4.26
C ALA A 7 -35.51 -35.90 4.86
N ALA A 8 -34.68 -35.23 4.05
CA ALA A 8 -33.58 -34.40 4.53
C ALA A 8 -33.59 -33.08 3.75
N LEU A 9 -33.89 -32.00 4.48
CA LEU A 9 -33.73 -30.62 4.07
C LEU A 9 -32.24 -30.27 4.09
N SER A 10 -31.72 -29.72 2.99
CA SER A 10 -30.45 -28.97 3.00
C SER A 10 -30.78 -27.50 2.82
N VAL A 11 -30.77 -26.78 3.95
CA VAL A 11 -30.74 -25.32 4.03
C VAL A 11 -29.36 -24.86 3.61
N VAL A 12 -29.27 -24.09 2.53
CA VAL A 12 -28.08 -23.31 2.16
C VAL A 12 -28.28 -21.92 2.77
N THR A 13 -27.71 -21.72 3.95
CA THR A 13 -27.41 -20.40 4.49
C THR A 13 -25.90 -20.22 4.39
N LEU A 14 -25.41 -19.73 3.25
CA LEU A 14 -24.15 -19.03 3.24
C LEU A 14 -24.48 -17.57 3.55
N GLY A 15 -24.18 -17.17 4.79
CA GLY A 15 -24.09 -15.76 5.14
C GLY A 15 -22.98 -15.16 4.29
N LEU A 16 -23.34 -14.16 3.49
CA LEU A 16 -22.37 -13.16 3.05
C LEU A 16 -21.91 -12.46 4.32
N ALA A 17 -20.67 -12.74 4.70
CA ALA A 17 -19.95 -11.97 5.70
C ALA A 17 -19.83 -10.52 5.22
N ALA A 18 -19.79 -9.63 6.20
CA ALA A 18 -19.68 -8.20 6.06
C ALA A 18 -18.61 -7.80 5.03
N CYS A 19 -19.01 -6.99 4.06
CA CYS A 19 -18.13 -6.03 3.41
C CYS A 19 -18.07 -4.86 4.38
N SER A 20 -17.13 -4.90 5.31
CA SER A 20 -16.63 -3.70 5.99
C SER A 20 -15.33 -3.42 5.26
N SER A 21 -15.40 -2.66 4.18
CA SER A 21 -14.22 -2.06 3.60
C SER A 21 -14.04 -0.78 4.41
N SER A 22 -13.16 -0.87 5.41
CA SER A 22 -12.51 0.31 5.96
C SER A 22 -11.35 0.49 4.99
N ASP A 23 -11.60 1.27 3.94
CA ASP A 23 -10.58 1.58 2.93
C ASP A 23 -9.92 2.88 3.43
N ASP A 24 -9.06 2.78 4.44
CA ASP A 24 -8.18 3.89 4.84
C ASP A 24 -7.07 4.00 3.77
N ASP A 25 -7.47 4.53 2.61
CA ASP A 25 -6.66 4.73 1.41
C ASP A 25 -5.92 6.07 1.47
N MET A 26 -4.84 6.18 0.68
CA MET A 26 -3.97 7.38 0.56
C MET A 26 -4.69 8.70 0.19
N SER A 27 -5.98 8.69 -0.15
CA SER A 27 -6.78 9.89 -0.45
C SER A 27 -7.56 10.46 0.72
N GLU A 28 -7.74 9.71 1.81
CA GLU A 28 -8.36 10.25 3.03
C GLU A 28 -7.41 11.19 3.76
N VAL A 29 -6.11 11.07 3.49
CA VAL A 29 -5.05 11.90 4.08
C VAL A 29 -4.53 12.91 3.07
N ASP A 30 -4.61 14.15 3.50
CA ASP A 30 -4.12 15.32 2.80
C ASP A 30 -2.56 15.24 2.83
N LEU A 31 -1.92 14.96 1.69
CA LEU A 31 -0.46 14.68 1.67
C LEU A 31 0.38 15.94 1.87
N PRO A 32 1.52 15.86 2.59
CA PRO A 32 2.46 16.96 2.70
C PRO A 32 2.93 17.48 1.33
N ALA A 33 3.17 18.79 1.23
CA ALA A 33 3.53 19.50 -0.01
C ALA A 33 4.67 18.89 -0.86
N LYS A 34 5.54 18.06 -0.25
CA LYS A 34 6.60 17.34 -0.97
C LYS A 34 6.06 16.23 -1.89
N TYR A 35 4.81 15.80 -1.69
CA TYR A 35 4.15 14.73 -2.42
C TYR A 35 2.99 15.23 -3.30
N ASP A 36 2.79 16.55 -3.46
CA ASP A 36 1.75 17.14 -4.34
C ASP A 36 1.73 16.54 -5.76
N TYR A 37 2.88 16.08 -6.25
CA TYR A 37 3.00 15.47 -7.57
C TYR A 37 2.27 14.12 -7.69
N LEU A 38 1.98 13.46 -6.57
CA LEU A 38 1.23 12.20 -6.51
C LEU A 38 -0.29 12.40 -6.49
N GLU A 39 -0.79 13.57 -6.06
CA GLU A 39 -2.24 13.82 -5.90
C GLU A 39 -3.02 13.52 -7.18
N GLY A 40 -2.53 14.01 -8.33
CA GLY A 40 -3.18 13.81 -9.61
C GLY A 40 -3.16 12.36 -10.08
N PHE A 41 -2.18 11.57 -9.64
CA PHE A 41 -2.08 10.15 -9.92
C PHE A 41 -3.03 9.35 -9.03
N VAL A 42 -2.98 9.56 -7.71
CA VAL A 42 -3.84 8.88 -6.72
C VAL A 42 -5.32 9.10 -7.08
N ALA A 43 -5.74 10.35 -7.28
CA ALA A 43 -7.12 10.67 -7.64
C ALA A 43 -7.56 10.01 -8.97
N ALA A 44 -6.63 9.84 -9.91
CA ALA A 44 -6.93 9.21 -11.20
C ALA A 44 -7.07 7.69 -11.08
N VAL A 45 -6.30 7.03 -10.21
CA VAL A 45 -6.45 5.60 -9.90
C VAL A 45 -7.81 5.34 -9.24
N GLU A 46 -8.17 6.14 -8.24
CA GLU A 46 -9.40 5.98 -7.46
C GLU A 46 -10.69 6.26 -8.26
N ASP A 47 -10.64 7.18 -9.23
CA ASP A 47 -11.74 7.39 -10.18
C ASP A 47 -11.84 6.27 -11.23
N ASP A 48 -11.00 5.23 -11.15
CA ASP A 48 -10.88 4.14 -12.15
C ASP A 48 -10.63 4.70 -13.56
N SER A 49 -9.90 5.82 -13.62
CA SER A 49 -9.67 6.58 -14.85
C SER A 49 -8.37 6.19 -15.56
N LEU A 50 -7.48 5.48 -14.87
CA LEU A 50 -6.22 4.99 -15.41
C LEU A 50 -6.34 3.55 -15.91
N ALA A 51 -5.66 3.28 -17.03
CA ALA A 51 -5.45 1.93 -17.47
C ALA A 51 -4.29 1.30 -16.69
N HIS A 52 -4.38 -0.01 -16.42
CA HIS A 52 -3.21 -0.77 -15.99
C HIS A 52 -2.09 -0.69 -17.03
N ALA A 53 -0.85 -0.66 -16.54
CA ALA A 53 0.34 -0.67 -17.38
C ALA A 53 0.33 -1.91 -18.29
N ASP A 54 0.65 -1.70 -19.58
CA ASP A 54 0.69 -2.78 -20.55
C ASP A 54 2.05 -3.51 -20.55
N ALA A 55 2.10 -4.65 -21.25
CA ALA A 55 3.32 -5.46 -21.34
C ALA A 55 4.47 -4.76 -22.08
N GLY A 56 4.23 -3.65 -22.78
CA GLY A 56 5.25 -2.82 -23.40
C GLY A 56 5.94 -1.89 -22.41
N MET A 57 5.19 -1.36 -21.45
CA MET A 57 5.72 -0.55 -20.33
C MET A 57 6.45 -1.42 -19.30
N MET A 58 5.90 -2.61 -19.00
CA MET A 58 6.46 -3.53 -18.00
C MET A 58 7.58 -4.41 -18.58
N THR A 59 8.66 -3.80 -19.06
CA THR A 59 9.82 -4.53 -19.61
C THR A 59 11.14 -4.08 -18.99
N GLY A 60 12.10 -5.00 -18.88
CA GLY A 60 13.42 -4.67 -18.33
C GLY A 60 13.34 -4.29 -16.85
N THR A 61 13.91 -3.14 -16.49
CA THR A 61 13.96 -2.61 -15.14
C THR A 61 13.51 -1.16 -15.13
N ALA A 62 12.74 -0.76 -14.11
CA ALA A 62 12.32 0.63 -13.87
C ALA A 62 12.61 1.02 -12.42
N THR A 63 12.92 2.30 -12.20
CA THR A 63 13.02 2.91 -10.87
C THR A 63 11.83 3.83 -10.67
N LEU A 64 11.16 3.72 -9.54
CA LEU A 64 10.00 4.53 -9.20
C LEU A 64 10.24 5.20 -7.85
N SER A 65 9.86 6.47 -7.75
CA SER A 65 9.95 7.27 -6.52
C SER A 65 8.56 7.75 -6.11
N GLY A 66 8.33 7.82 -4.80
CA GLY A 66 6.98 8.00 -4.28
C GLY A 66 6.90 8.22 -2.78
N ALA A 67 5.75 7.87 -2.23
CA ALA A 67 5.47 7.89 -0.81
C ALA A 67 4.85 6.56 -0.36
N LEU A 68 5.15 6.19 0.88
CA LEU A 68 4.41 5.19 1.65
C LEU A 68 3.84 5.87 2.89
N GLU A 69 2.59 5.56 3.20
CA GLU A 69 1.84 6.15 4.30
C GLU A 69 1.20 5.04 5.14
N VAL A 70 1.14 5.28 6.44
CA VAL A 70 0.42 4.47 7.42
C VAL A 70 -0.36 5.43 8.29
N SER A 71 -1.68 5.30 8.26
CA SER A 71 -2.61 6.21 8.96
C SER A 71 -2.86 5.74 10.40
N ASP A 72 -3.44 6.60 11.23
CA ASP A 72 -3.82 6.33 12.64
C ASP A 72 -2.73 5.62 13.45
N VAL A 73 -1.48 6.09 13.35
CA VAL A 73 -0.37 5.59 14.18
C VAL A 73 -0.39 6.13 15.61
N GLY A 74 -1.52 6.67 16.03
CA GLY A 74 -1.78 7.24 17.35
C GLY A 74 -1.87 8.76 17.34
N GLU A 75 -2.68 9.30 18.26
CA GLU A 75 -2.83 10.75 18.50
C GLU A 75 -3.31 11.59 17.29
N GLY A 76 -3.89 10.96 16.26
CA GLY A 76 -4.29 11.64 15.01
C GLY A 76 -3.08 11.94 14.11
N LEU A 77 -2.08 11.06 14.14
CA LEU A 77 -0.87 11.15 13.34
C LEU A 77 -0.86 10.05 12.28
N ALA A 78 -0.30 10.38 11.13
CA ALA A 78 0.08 9.44 10.08
C ALA A 78 1.61 9.39 9.92
N ALA A 79 2.15 8.20 9.66
CA ALA A 79 3.56 8.00 9.35
C ALA A 79 3.77 8.00 7.83
N LEU A 80 4.52 8.97 7.31
CA LEU A 80 4.80 9.10 5.88
C LEU A 80 6.30 9.07 5.60
N GLY A 81 6.71 8.26 4.62
CA GLY A 81 8.10 8.10 4.20
C GLY A 81 8.29 8.16 2.69
N ASP A 82 9.50 8.55 2.28
CA ASP A 82 9.92 8.54 0.88
C ASP A 82 10.11 7.08 0.44
N LEU A 83 9.44 6.69 -0.65
CA LEU A 83 9.45 5.34 -1.19
C LEU A 83 10.29 5.29 -2.47
N ASP A 84 11.36 4.50 -2.44
CA ASP A 84 12.19 4.20 -3.62
C ASP A 84 12.01 2.74 -4.01
N LEU A 85 11.58 2.47 -5.25
CA LEU A 85 11.37 1.14 -5.79
C LEU A 85 12.23 0.89 -7.03
N SER A 86 12.69 -0.35 -7.17
CA SER A 86 13.32 -0.90 -8.36
C SER A 86 12.54 -2.14 -8.77
N ALA A 87 11.79 -2.03 -9.85
CA ALA A 87 11.05 -3.12 -10.46
C ALA A 87 11.90 -3.81 -11.53
N ASP A 88 12.05 -5.13 -11.44
CA ASP A 88 12.64 -5.96 -12.50
C ASP A 88 11.56 -6.87 -13.08
N PHE A 89 10.98 -6.43 -14.20
CA PHE A 89 9.93 -7.16 -14.92
C PHE A 89 10.45 -8.41 -15.62
N THR A 90 11.78 -8.54 -15.77
CA THR A 90 12.39 -9.72 -16.39
C THR A 90 12.46 -10.88 -15.40
N SER A 91 12.84 -10.59 -14.15
CA SER A 91 12.89 -11.59 -13.08
C SER A 91 11.58 -11.69 -12.29
N GLY A 92 10.69 -10.70 -12.41
CA GLY A 92 9.43 -10.62 -11.67
C GLY A 92 9.66 -10.22 -10.20
N THR A 93 10.68 -9.42 -9.91
CA THR A 93 11.03 -9.02 -8.54
C THR A 93 10.87 -7.52 -8.34
N LEU A 94 10.48 -7.13 -7.13
CA LEU A 94 10.46 -5.76 -6.65
C LEU A 94 11.43 -5.64 -5.47
N THR A 95 12.26 -4.61 -5.46
CA THR A 95 13.14 -4.27 -4.33
C THR A 95 13.11 -2.79 -4.09
N GLY A 96 13.36 -2.32 -2.87
CA GLY A 96 13.34 -0.90 -2.58
C GLY A 96 13.62 -0.56 -1.13
N SER A 97 13.32 0.69 -0.76
CA SER A 97 13.40 1.18 0.60
C SER A 97 12.36 2.24 0.89
N VAL A 98 12.01 2.37 2.16
CA VAL A 98 11.30 3.53 2.70
C VAL A 98 12.25 4.29 3.62
N THR A 99 12.48 5.57 3.35
CA THR A 99 13.39 6.45 4.11
C THR A 99 12.71 7.76 4.49
N ASP A 100 13.42 8.59 5.27
CA ASP A 100 12.95 9.94 5.64
C ASP A 100 11.52 9.97 6.20
N VAL A 101 11.22 8.97 7.03
CA VAL A 101 9.89 8.79 7.63
C VAL A 101 9.65 9.85 8.69
N GLY A 102 8.49 10.50 8.65
CA GLY A 102 8.02 11.43 9.67
C GLY A 102 6.61 11.11 10.13
N LEU A 103 6.28 11.56 11.33
CA LEU A 103 4.91 11.59 11.84
C LEU A 103 4.32 12.96 11.53
N TYR A 104 3.16 12.96 10.89
CA TYR A 104 2.45 14.15 10.45
C TYR A 104 1.07 14.19 11.08
N ASP A 105 0.65 15.37 11.51
CA ASP A 105 -0.73 15.61 11.93
C ASP A 105 -1.67 15.45 10.73
N GLU A 106 -2.66 14.56 10.85
CA GLU A 106 -3.56 14.19 9.74
C GLU A 106 -4.43 15.35 9.24
N ASP A 107 -4.74 16.32 10.12
CA ASP A 107 -5.58 17.47 9.80
C ASP A 107 -4.80 18.64 9.17
N THR A 108 -3.55 18.84 9.59
CA THR A 108 -2.75 20.03 9.25
C THR A 108 -1.55 19.74 8.37
N GLN A 109 -1.17 18.47 8.24
CA GLN A 109 0.02 18.00 7.55
C GLN A 109 1.33 18.56 8.14
N GLU A 110 1.28 19.12 9.36
CA GLU A 110 2.48 19.60 10.04
C GLU A 110 3.29 18.40 10.54
N LEU A 111 4.60 18.40 10.23
CA LEU A 111 5.52 17.41 10.76
C LEU A 111 5.64 17.58 12.29
N ASP A 112 5.25 16.55 13.03
CA ASP A 112 5.44 16.49 14.48
C ASP A 112 6.87 16.04 14.82
N THR A 113 7.27 14.88 14.29
CA THR A 113 8.61 14.33 14.52
C THR A 113 9.14 13.55 13.33
N SER A 114 10.47 13.45 13.21
CA SER A 114 11.12 12.60 12.21
C SER A 114 11.61 11.32 12.87
N LEU A 115 11.39 10.20 12.22
CA LEU A 115 11.82 8.89 12.68
C LEU A 115 13.17 8.53 12.06
N ALA A 116 14.12 8.11 12.88
CA ALA A 116 15.40 7.59 12.43
C ALA A 116 15.26 6.11 12.04
N GLY A 117 15.79 5.73 10.87
CA GLY A 117 15.76 4.34 10.41
C GLY A 117 15.39 4.25 8.94
N ALA A 118 15.05 3.05 8.50
CA ALA A 118 14.55 2.77 7.16
C ALA A 118 13.85 1.41 7.13
N LEU A 119 12.93 1.24 6.18
CA LEU A 119 12.33 -0.05 5.85
C LEU A 119 12.94 -0.58 4.57
N ASN A 120 13.20 -1.90 4.49
CA ASN A 120 13.63 -2.54 3.26
C ASN A 120 12.42 -3.16 2.57
N VAL A 121 12.22 -2.83 1.31
CA VAL A 121 11.13 -3.37 0.49
C VAL A 121 11.64 -4.55 -0.33
N ALA A 122 10.92 -5.67 -0.28
CA ALA A 122 11.18 -6.83 -1.13
C ALA A 122 9.86 -7.52 -1.52
N GLY A 123 9.72 -7.87 -2.80
CA GLY A 123 8.47 -8.43 -3.30
C GLY A 123 8.58 -9.07 -4.68
N THR A 124 7.41 -9.37 -5.23
CA THR A 124 7.23 -10.03 -6.51
C THR A 124 6.23 -9.28 -7.39
N ILE A 125 6.43 -9.40 -8.70
CA ILE A 125 5.57 -8.79 -9.73
C ILE A 125 4.93 -9.92 -10.54
N SER A 126 3.62 -9.85 -10.75
CA SER A 126 2.86 -10.83 -11.52
C SER A 126 1.74 -10.17 -12.32
N GLY A 127 1.86 -10.20 -13.65
CA GLY A 127 0.96 -9.42 -14.50
C GLY A 127 1.19 -7.92 -14.26
N SER A 128 0.12 -7.16 -14.08
CA SER A 128 0.18 -5.77 -13.63
C SER A 128 0.21 -5.62 -12.11
N GLY A 129 0.09 -6.71 -11.34
CA GLY A 129 0.06 -6.67 -9.89
C GLY A 129 1.45 -6.77 -9.25
N LEU A 130 1.57 -6.24 -8.04
CA LEU A 130 2.72 -6.42 -7.16
C LEU A 130 2.27 -6.84 -5.77
N ALA A 131 3.12 -7.62 -5.10
CA ALA A 131 2.99 -7.96 -3.69
C ALA A 131 4.38 -7.92 -3.05
N ALA A 132 4.55 -7.15 -1.97
CA ALA A 132 5.83 -6.92 -1.32
C ALA A 132 5.70 -6.81 0.20
N THR A 133 6.84 -6.78 0.89
CA THR A 133 6.93 -6.50 2.31
C THR A 133 7.91 -5.35 2.54
N ALA A 134 7.57 -4.40 3.39
CA ALA A 134 8.47 -3.37 3.91
C ALA A 134 8.76 -3.65 5.39
N ILE A 135 10.00 -4.05 5.69
CA ILE A 135 10.39 -4.49 7.04
C ILE A 135 11.58 -3.65 7.53
N GLY A 136 11.51 -3.20 8.77
CA GLY A 136 12.60 -2.45 9.39
C GLY A 136 12.31 -2.00 10.81
N THR A 137 13.12 -1.05 11.27
CA THR A 137 12.98 -0.41 12.57
C THR A 137 13.06 1.09 12.35
N LEU A 138 12.11 1.80 12.94
CA LEU A 138 12.06 3.27 12.98
C LEU A 138 12.16 3.71 14.44
N SER A 139 12.70 4.90 14.69
CA SER A 139 12.92 5.37 16.06
C SER A 139 12.68 6.85 16.27
N ASP A 140 11.96 7.18 17.33
CA ASP A 140 11.68 8.52 17.86
C ASP A 140 12.34 8.78 19.24
N ASP A 141 13.45 8.10 19.52
CA ASP A 141 14.06 7.83 20.84
C ASP A 141 13.58 6.52 21.51
N GLU A 142 12.54 5.88 20.99
CA GLU A 142 12.20 4.46 21.21
C GLU A 142 12.32 3.67 19.89
N ASP A 143 12.60 2.36 19.93
CA ASP A 143 12.69 1.53 18.72
C ASP A 143 11.32 0.91 18.44
N HIS A 144 10.79 1.14 17.24
CA HIS A 144 9.55 0.57 16.74
C HIS A 144 9.84 -0.44 15.62
N ALA A 145 9.34 -1.66 15.76
CA ALA A 145 9.49 -2.70 14.74
C ALA A 145 8.30 -2.67 13.77
N LEU A 146 8.60 -2.58 12.47
CA LEU A 146 7.60 -2.53 11.41
C LEU A 146 7.69 -3.78 10.53
N ASP A 147 6.53 -4.38 10.28
CA ASP A 147 6.33 -5.47 9.31
C ASP A 147 5.08 -5.16 8.50
N LEU A 148 5.29 -4.53 7.33
CA LEU A 148 4.23 -4.06 6.45
C LEU A 148 4.17 -4.90 5.17
N HIS A 149 2.96 -5.16 4.70
CA HIS A 149 2.62 -5.78 3.44
C HIS A 149 2.11 -4.72 2.47
N LEU A 150 2.63 -4.74 1.24
CA LEU A 150 2.25 -3.85 0.16
C LEU A 150 1.60 -4.69 -0.92
N ASP A 151 0.35 -4.41 -1.27
CA ASP A 151 -0.37 -5.03 -2.38
C ASP A 151 -0.85 -3.94 -3.33
N GLY A 152 -0.52 -4.05 -4.62
CA GLY A 152 -0.89 -2.99 -5.55
C GLY A 152 -0.79 -3.37 -7.01
N SER A 153 -0.91 -2.37 -7.87
CA SER A 153 -0.86 -2.53 -9.31
C SER A 153 -0.02 -1.44 -9.99
N PHE A 154 0.47 -1.75 -11.18
CA PHE A 154 1.10 -0.81 -12.09
C PHE A 154 0.08 -0.22 -13.07
N TYR A 155 0.22 1.08 -13.34
CA TYR A 155 -0.65 1.91 -14.16
C TYR A 155 0.15 2.68 -15.21
N ASP A 156 -0.53 3.05 -16.30
CA ASP A 156 -0.05 4.06 -17.24
C ASP A 156 -0.55 5.43 -16.78
N TYR A 157 0.36 6.24 -16.26
CA TYR A 157 0.07 7.61 -15.85
C TYR A 157 0.82 8.58 -16.76
N GLU A 158 0.07 9.25 -17.64
CA GLU A 158 0.62 10.22 -18.60
C GLU A 158 1.74 9.70 -19.52
N GLY A 159 1.83 8.37 -19.71
CA GLY A 159 2.86 7.70 -20.49
C GLY A 159 4.04 7.17 -19.66
N ASP A 160 4.07 7.46 -18.37
CA ASP A 160 5.06 6.97 -17.42
C ASP A 160 4.50 5.80 -16.60
N LEU A 161 5.39 4.91 -16.17
CA LEU A 161 4.99 3.80 -15.30
C LEU A 161 4.73 4.32 -13.88
N ALA A 162 3.56 4.04 -13.34
CA ALA A 162 3.23 4.38 -11.95
C ALA A 162 2.71 3.16 -11.19
N THR A 163 2.76 3.18 -9.87
CA THR A 163 2.18 2.15 -9.02
C THR A 163 1.43 2.74 -7.84
N TYR A 164 0.30 2.13 -7.52
CA TYR A 164 -0.57 2.47 -6.41
C TYR A 164 -1.05 1.18 -5.74
N GLY A 165 -1.24 1.23 -4.43
CA GLY A 165 -1.86 0.14 -3.68
C GLY A 165 -1.90 0.38 -2.19
N ASP A 166 -2.28 -0.68 -1.49
CA ASP A 166 -2.63 -0.65 -0.08
C ASP A 166 -1.45 -1.14 0.76
N VAL A 167 -1.37 -0.62 1.97
CA VAL A 167 -0.45 -1.04 3.02
C VAL A 167 -1.26 -1.64 4.15
N THR A 168 -0.90 -2.84 4.57
CA THR A 168 -1.43 -3.47 5.80
C THR A 168 -0.27 -4.04 6.59
N GLY A 169 -0.35 -4.14 7.91
CA GLY A 169 0.73 -4.77 8.65
C GLY A 169 0.69 -4.47 10.12
N THR A 170 1.88 -4.41 10.74
CA THR A 170 2.01 -4.10 12.16
C THR A 170 3.13 -3.13 12.48
N ILE A 171 2.89 -2.31 13.51
CA ILE A 171 3.89 -1.51 14.23
C ILE A 171 3.88 -1.99 15.69
N ASP A 172 5.00 -2.52 16.17
CA ASP A 172 5.13 -3.13 17.51
C ASP A 172 4.07 -4.22 17.83
N GLY A 173 3.51 -4.83 16.78
CA GLY A 173 2.48 -5.85 16.88
C GLY A 173 1.06 -5.32 16.98
N GLU A 174 0.85 -4.00 16.86
CA GLU A 174 -0.47 -3.40 16.63
C GLU A 174 -0.75 -3.30 15.14
N ASP A 175 -1.97 -3.65 14.72
CA ASP A 175 -2.37 -3.66 13.31
C ASP A 175 -2.48 -2.24 12.78
N VAL A 176 -1.98 -2.01 11.56
CA VAL A 176 -2.01 -0.71 10.88
C VAL A 176 -2.37 -0.88 9.40
N GLU A 177 -2.92 0.19 8.82
CA GLU A 177 -3.35 0.28 7.43
C GLU A 177 -2.87 1.62 6.82
N GLY A 178 -2.95 1.75 5.50
CA GLY A 178 -2.58 2.95 4.76
C GLY A 178 -2.38 2.63 3.28
N GLY A 179 -1.61 3.46 2.56
CA GLY A 179 -1.35 3.25 1.15
C GLY A 179 0.07 3.55 0.69
N PHE A 180 0.32 3.34 -0.59
CA PHE A 180 1.54 3.77 -1.25
C PHE A 180 1.29 4.19 -2.70
N ALA A 181 2.10 5.13 -3.18
CA ALA A 181 2.08 5.57 -4.57
C ALA A 181 3.49 5.94 -5.02
N ALA A 182 3.89 5.55 -6.24
CA ALA A 182 5.17 5.91 -6.83
C ALA A 182 5.10 6.03 -8.36
N ILE A 183 5.89 6.92 -8.95
CA ILE A 183 5.96 7.19 -10.39
C ILE A 183 7.40 6.99 -10.87
N GLU A 184 7.59 6.53 -12.10
CA GLU A 184 8.89 6.32 -12.73
C GLU A 184 9.73 7.62 -12.80
N ASP A 185 11.03 7.49 -12.50
CA ASP A 185 12.03 8.58 -12.52
C ASP A 185 12.72 8.83 -13.87
#